data_AF-A0A4V2S141-F1
#
_entry.id   AF-A0A4V2S141-F1
#
_cell.length_a   1.000
_cell.length_b   1.000
_cell.length_c   1.000
_cell.angle_alpha   90.00
_cell.angle_beta   90.00
_cell.angle_gamma   90.00
#
_symmetry.space_group_name_H-M   'P 1'
#
loop_
_entity.id
_entity.type
_entity.pdbx_description
1 polymer ?
#
loop_
_entity_poly.entity_id
_entity_poly.type
_entity_poly.pdbx_seq_one_letter_code
_entity_poly.pdbx_strand_id
1 'polypeptide(L)'
;MSAPATAAAIREAADEDWAWKMLLQGRDHLRLMLTREDGSDAAWEAAPATTGQTGFDTLLAVLTAHEFEAAGEDPPDWTRNKALPDPWIPKHPFMEREEIIEETPDYLARVNIFVPARDLVTA
;
A
#
# COMPACT_ATOMS: atom_id res chain seq x y z
N MET A 1 5.86 -2.94 -12.63
CA MET A 1 5.00 -1.77 -12.35
C MET A 1 5.73 -0.83 -11.42
N SER A 2 5.54 0.48 -11.61
CA SER A 2 6.05 1.55 -10.75
C SER A 2 4.94 2.12 -9.86
N ALA A 3 5.28 2.92 -8.86
CA ALA A 3 4.27 3.58 -8.01
C ALA A 3 3.24 4.41 -8.84
N PRO A 4 3.64 5.25 -9.82
CA PRO A 4 2.67 5.97 -10.66
C PRO A 4 1.78 5.06 -11.50
N ALA A 5 2.32 3.94 -12.01
CA ALA A 5 1.54 2.97 -12.78
C ALA A 5 0.52 2.24 -11.89
N THR A 6 0.93 1.87 -10.67
CA THR A 6 0.02 1.26 -9.68
C THR A 6 -1.09 2.22 -9.30
N ALA A 7 -0.78 3.48 -8.99
CA ALA A 7 -1.80 4.46 -8.64
C ALA A 7 -2.77 4.75 -9.79
N ALA A 8 -2.28 4.81 -11.03
CA ALA A 8 -3.13 4.94 -12.22
C ALA A 8 -4.07 3.73 -12.39
N ALA A 9 -3.55 2.51 -12.20
CA ALA A 9 -4.35 1.29 -12.29
C ALA A 9 -5.43 1.21 -11.19
N ILE A 10 -5.11 1.65 -9.96
CA ILE A 10 -6.09 1.76 -8.87
C ILE A 10 -7.18 2.78 -9.23
N ARG A 11 -6.79 3.93 -9.78
CA ARG A 11 -7.76 4.98 -10.18
C ARG A 11 -8.71 4.51 -11.28
N GLU A 12 -8.23 3.68 -12.18
CA GLU A 12 -9.00 3.13 -13.30
C GLU A 12 -9.80 1.86 -12.92
N ALA A 13 -9.67 1.39 -11.68
CA ALA A 13 -10.38 0.22 -11.20
C ALA A 13 -11.90 0.44 -11.21
N ALA A 14 -12.64 -0.57 -11.65
CA ALA A 14 -14.10 -0.53 -11.71
C ALA A 14 -14.75 -0.63 -10.31
N ASP A 15 -14.06 -1.27 -9.37
CA ASP A 15 -14.50 -1.50 -8.00
C ASP A 15 -13.31 -1.61 -7.02
N GLU A 16 -13.62 -1.64 -5.73
CA GLU A 16 -12.65 -1.69 -4.63
C GLU A 16 -11.85 -3.01 -4.63
N ASP A 17 -12.47 -4.13 -5.01
CA ASP A 17 -11.78 -5.43 -5.12
C ASP A 17 -10.71 -5.41 -6.21
N TRP A 18 -11.00 -4.74 -7.34
CA TRP A 18 -10.06 -4.56 -8.42
C TRP A 18 -8.94 -3.59 -8.04
N ALA A 19 -9.27 -2.49 -7.36
CA ALA A 19 -8.28 -1.59 -6.77
C ALA A 19 -7.33 -2.33 -5.82
N TRP A 20 -7.86 -3.22 -4.97
CA TRP A 20 -7.09 -4.07 -4.07
C TRP A 20 -6.10 -4.95 -4.83
N LYS A 21 -6.55 -5.61 -5.89
CA LYS A 21 -5.68 -6.44 -6.75
C LYS A 21 -4.56 -5.62 -7.37
N MET A 22 -4.84 -4.43 -7.88
CA MET A 22 -3.81 -3.57 -8.49
C MET A 22 -2.77 -3.11 -7.47
N LEU A 23 -3.21 -2.79 -6.24
CA LEU A 23 -2.33 -2.45 -5.13
C LEU A 23 -1.38 -3.61 -4.78
N LEU A 24 -1.94 -4.81 -4.54
CA LEU A 24 -1.15 -6.00 -4.18
C LEU A 24 -0.16 -6.38 -5.27
N GLN A 25 -0.60 -6.37 -6.54
CA GLN A 25 0.29 -6.60 -7.69
C GLN A 25 1.42 -5.59 -7.77
N GLY A 26 1.14 -4.31 -7.45
CA GLY A 26 2.15 -3.26 -7.38
C GLY A 26 3.20 -3.56 -6.33
N ARG A 27 2.76 -3.82 -5.09
CA ARG A 27 3.65 -4.11 -3.98
C ARG A 27 4.48 -5.38 -4.21
N ASP A 28 3.88 -6.45 -4.70
CA ASP A 28 4.62 -7.69 -4.98
C ASP A 28 5.70 -7.47 -6.04
N HIS A 29 5.40 -6.64 -7.04
CA HIS A 29 6.40 -6.25 -8.02
C HIS A 29 7.53 -5.40 -7.41
N LEU A 30 7.21 -4.44 -6.54
CA LEU A 30 8.22 -3.67 -5.78
C LEU A 30 9.14 -4.61 -4.99
N ARG A 31 8.56 -5.52 -4.21
CA ARG A 31 9.30 -6.46 -3.37
C ARG A 31 10.26 -7.32 -4.21
N LEU A 32 9.83 -7.78 -5.38
CA LEU A 32 10.68 -8.51 -6.32
C LEU A 32 11.82 -7.66 -6.87
N MET A 33 11.61 -6.36 -7.10
CA MET A 33 12.66 -5.45 -7.57
C MET A 33 13.72 -5.21 -6.48
N LEU A 34 13.27 -4.87 -5.26
CA LEU A 34 14.17 -4.64 -4.12
C LEU A 34 15.02 -5.87 -3.80
N THR A 35 14.47 -7.09 -3.95
CA THR A 35 15.22 -8.33 -3.72
C THR A 35 16.32 -8.58 -4.78
N ARG A 36 16.24 -7.95 -5.96
CA ARG A 36 17.17 -8.20 -7.07
C ARG A 36 18.38 -7.26 -7.07
N GLU A 37 18.35 -6.17 -6.29
CA GLU A 37 19.41 -5.15 -6.19
C GLU A 37 19.93 -4.65 -7.56
N ASP A 38 19.05 -4.58 -8.58
CA ASP A 38 19.44 -4.25 -9.95
C ASP A 38 19.25 -2.77 -10.33
N GLY A 39 18.88 -1.91 -9.36
CA GLY A 39 18.68 -0.47 -9.53
C GLY A 39 17.38 -0.09 -10.26
N SER A 40 16.46 -1.05 -10.44
CA SER A 40 15.17 -0.80 -11.10
C SER A 40 14.14 -0.12 -10.17
N ASP A 41 14.38 -0.13 -8.87
CA ASP A 41 13.60 0.49 -7.78
C ASP A 41 13.46 2.02 -7.94
N ALA A 42 14.35 2.68 -8.68
CA ALA A 42 14.26 4.11 -9.01
C ALA A 42 12.89 4.53 -9.61
N ALA A 43 12.19 3.61 -10.27
CA ALA A 43 10.84 3.88 -10.77
C ALA A 43 9.78 4.08 -9.66
N TRP A 44 10.05 3.57 -8.45
CA TRP A 44 9.23 3.73 -7.25
C TRP A 44 9.60 4.96 -6.41
N GLU A 45 10.75 5.59 -6.67
CA GLU A 45 11.06 6.91 -6.10
C GLU A 45 10.15 8.02 -6.64
N ALA A 46 9.61 7.84 -7.85
CA ALA A 46 8.69 8.80 -8.46
C ALA A 46 7.34 8.82 -7.73
N ALA A 47 7.00 9.99 -7.16
CA ALA A 47 5.73 10.19 -6.48
C ALA A 47 4.54 9.91 -7.43
N PRO A 48 3.60 9.02 -7.04
CA PRO A 48 2.40 8.78 -7.83
C PRO A 48 1.44 9.98 -7.78
N ALA A 49 0.59 10.11 -8.81
CA ALA A 49 -0.61 10.91 -8.70
C ALA A 49 -1.64 10.22 -7.78
N THR A 50 -2.58 10.98 -7.23
CA THR A 50 -3.67 10.40 -6.43
C THR A 50 -4.47 9.35 -7.22
N THR A 51 -4.83 8.28 -6.53
CA THR A 51 -5.78 7.25 -6.96
C THR A 51 -7.22 7.77 -7.00
N GLY A 52 -7.48 8.94 -6.42
CA GLY A 52 -8.82 9.48 -6.18
C GLY A 52 -9.44 9.01 -4.85
N GLN A 53 -8.74 8.14 -4.11
CA GLN A 53 -9.18 7.62 -2.81
C GLN A 53 -8.07 7.75 -1.78
N THR A 54 -8.24 8.63 -0.79
CA THR A 54 -7.20 8.94 0.21
C THR A 54 -6.73 7.72 1.01
N GLY A 55 -7.62 6.74 1.22
CA GLY A 55 -7.30 5.46 1.85
C GLY A 55 -6.27 4.66 1.06
N PHE A 56 -6.51 4.46 -0.24
CA PHE A 56 -5.57 3.79 -1.13
C PHE A 56 -4.27 4.59 -1.33
N ASP A 57 -4.35 5.92 -1.41
CA ASP A 57 -3.14 6.77 -1.51
C ASP A 57 -2.22 6.58 -0.29
N THR A 58 -2.80 6.58 0.91
CA THR A 58 -2.05 6.41 2.16
C THR A 58 -1.54 4.98 2.32
N LEU A 59 -2.36 3.98 1.98
CA LEU A 59 -1.98 2.58 2.03
C LEU A 59 -0.84 2.27 1.04
N LEU A 60 -0.90 2.79 -0.20
CA LEU A 60 0.18 2.62 -1.18
C LEU A 60 1.49 3.23 -0.67
N ALA A 61 1.45 4.44 -0.10
CA ALA A 61 2.61 5.09 0.48
C ALA A 61 3.22 4.28 1.62
N VAL A 62 2.42 3.86 2.59
CA VAL A 62 2.92 3.14 3.77
C VAL A 62 3.42 1.74 3.44
N LEU A 63 2.76 1.01 2.52
CA LEU A 63 3.29 -0.25 2.03
C LEU A 63 4.61 -0.06 1.30
N THR A 64 4.72 0.97 0.46
CA THR A 64 5.99 1.26 -0.23
C THR A 64 7.10 1.53 0.79
N ALA A 65 6.87 2.43 1.76
CA ALA A 65 7.85 2.70 2.81
C ALA A 65 8.29 1.42 3.53
N HIS A 66 7.31 0.58 3.91
CA HIS A 66 7.58 -0.65 4.62
C HIS A 66 8.44 -1.64 3.83
N GLU A 67 8.19 -1.80 2.52
CA GLU A 67 8.99 -2.70 1.69
C GLU A 67 10.44 -2.19 1.50
N PHE A 68 10.64 -0.88 1.34
CA PHE A 68 12.00 -0.29 1.29
C PHE A 68 12.75 -0.49 2.62
N GLU A 69 12.10 -0.19 3.74
CA GLU A 69 12.67 -0.40 5.07
C GLU A 69 13.01 -1.88 5.32
N ALA A 70 12.14 -2.80 4.88
CA ALA A 70 12.36 -4.24 4.99
C ALA A 70 13.53 -4.73 4.12
N ALA A 71 13.81 -4.06 2.99
CA ALA A 71 14.98 -4.30 2.15
C ALA A 71 16.26 -3.63 2.70
N GLY A 72 16.16 -2.83 3.77
CA GLY A 72 17.29 -2.08 4.33
C GLY A 72 17.64 -0.82 3.55
N GLU A 73 16.73 -0.33 2.72
CA GLU A 73 16.87 0.89 1.94
C GLU A 73 16.08 2.06 2.57
N ASP A 74 16.47 3.28 2.21
CA ASP A 74 15.74 4.48 2.64
C ASP A 74 14.44 4.63 1.82
N PRO A 75 13.27 4.77 2.47
CA PRO A 75 12.02 4.88 1.76
C PRO A 75 11.90 6.23 1.01
N PRO A 76 11.24 6.27 -0.17
CA PRO A 76 11.08 7.51 -0.93
C PRO A 76 10.36 8.61 -0.15
N ASP A 77 10.74 9.88 -0.37
CA ASP A 77 10.19 11.02 0.38
C ASP A 77 8.66 11.13 0.33
N TRP A 78 8.05 10.76 -0.79
CA TRP A 78 6.60 10.82 -0.97
C TRP A 78 5.84 9.81 -0.11
N THR A 79 6.53 8.80 0.43
CA THR A 79 5.93 7.79 1.31
C THR A 79 5.80 8.27 2.76
N ARG A 80 6.45 9.40 3.11
CA ARG A 80 6.43 10.04 4.44
C ARG A 80 5.10 10.78 4.71
N ASN A 81 3.99 10.08 4.52
CA ASN A 81 2.65 10.64 4.67
C ASN A 81 2.25 10.78 6.13
N LYS A 82 1.43 11.79 6.41
CA LYS A 82 0.77 11.96 7.71
C LYS A 82 -0.35 10.93 7.84
N ALA A 83 -0.61 10.51 9.07
CA ALA A 83 -1.78 9.70 9.39
C ALA A 83 -3.06 10.35 8.85
N LEU A 84 -4.01 9.53 8.40
CA LEU A 84 -5.33 10.00 8.01
C LEU A 84 -6.03 10.68 9.21
N PRO A 85 -6.83 11.74 8.99
CA PRO A 85 -7.57 12.37 10.07
C PRO A 85 -8.66 11.44 10.66
N ASP A 86 -9.22 10.57 9.81
CA ASP A 86 -10.25 9.60 10.16
C ASP A 86 -9.77 8.18 9.82
N PRO A 87 -10.08 7.17 10.66
CA PRO A 87 -9.83 5.76 10.37
C PRO A 87 -10.40 5.34 9.02
N TRP A 88 -9.54 4.78 8.17
CA TRP A 88 -9.98 4.11 6.95
C TRP A 88 -9.91 2.60 7.12
N ILE A 89 -11.04 1.96 6.87
CA ILE A 89 -11.25 0.51 6.98
C ILE A 89 -11.96 0.10 5.68
N PRO A 90 -11.30 -0.64 4.77
CA PRO A 90 -11.95 -1.14 3.57
C PRO A 90 -13.07 -2.12 3.91
N LYS A 91 -14.01 -2.33 2.98
CA LYS A 91 -15.10 -3.27 3.22
C LYS A 91 -14.54 -4.70 3.24
N HIS A 92 -14.76 -5.40 4.36
CA HIS A 92 -14.35 -6.79 4.49
C HIS A 92 -15.59 -7.72 4.51
N PRO A 93 -15.63 -8.79 3.69
CA PRO A 93 -16.83 -9.65 3.57
C PRO A 93 -17.05 -10.60 4.76
N PHE A 94 -16.02 -10.86 5.58
CA PHE A 94 -16.05 -11.92 6.60
C PHE A 94 -15.61 -11.50 8.00
N MET A 95 -15.29 -10.22 8.22
CA MET A 95 -14.79 -9.74 9.51
C MET A 95 -15.54 -8.49 9.93
N GLU A 96 -15.74 -8.39 11.23
CA GLU A 96 -16.24 -7.17 11.85
C GLU A 96 -15.10 -6.15 12.05
N ARG A 97 -15.48 -4.89 12.28
CA ARG A 97 -14.54 -3.77 12.43
C ARG A 97 -13.50 -4.03 13.52
N GLU A 98 -13.93 -4.57 14.66
CA GLU A 98 -13.06 -4.83 15.81
C GLU A 98 -11.99 -5.88 15.47
N GLU A 99 -12.37 -6.95 14.76
CA GLU A 99 -11.43 -7.99 14.31
C GLU A 99 -10.41 -7.42 13.32
N ILE A 100 -10.86 -6.56 12.39
CA ILE A 100 -9.95 -5.89 11.45
C ILE A 100 -8.92 -5.05 12.20
N ILE A 101 -9.34 -4.30 13.22
CA ILE A 101 -8.44 -3.46 14.02
C ILE A 101 -7.43 -4.33 14.78
N GLU A 102 -7.88 -5.42 15.41
CA GLU A 102 -7.01 -6.34 16.17
C GLU A 102 -5.97 -7.03 15.28
N GLU A 103 -6.32 -7.34 14.03
CA GLU A 103 -5.42 -8.01 13.08
C GLU A 103 -4.60 -7.05 12.22
N THR A 104 -4.79 -5.74 12.38
CA THR A 104 -4.05 -4.73 11.64
C THR A 104 -2.61 -4.62 12.16
N PRO A 105 -1.60 -4.69 11.28
CA PRO A 105 -0.22 -4.40 11.65
C PRO A 105 -0.02 -2.99 12.21
N ASP A 106 0.80 -2.85 13.25
CA ASP A 106 1.09 -1.56 13.91
C ASP A 106 1.48 -0.43 12.95
N TYR A 107 2.25 -0.74 11.90
CA TYR A 107 2.73 0.27 10.95
C TYR A 107 1.59 0.89 10.12
N LEU A 108 0.51 0.15 9.87
CA LEU A 108 -0.72 0.66 9.26
C LEU A 108 -1.59 1.37 10.29
N ALA A 109 -1.76 0.80 11.49
CA ALA A 109 -2.57 1.41 12.54
C ALA A 109 -2.08 2.82 12.92
N ARG A 110 -0.75 3.05 12.91
CA ARG A 110 -0.14 4.36 13.17
C ARG A 110 -0.57 5.46 12.20
N VAL A 111 -1.01 5.10 10.99
CA VAL A 111 -1.48 6.04 9.96
C VAL A 111 -2.99 6.04 9.78
N ASN A 112 -3.74 5.45 10.72
CA ASN A 112 -5.20 5.30 10.66
C ASN A 112 -5.67 4.46 9.45
N ILE A 113 -4.88 3.48 9.05
CA ILE A 113 -5.24 2.46 8.05
C ILE A 113 -5.44 1.14 8.79
N PHE A 114 -6.62 0.53 8.66
CA PHE A 114 -6.92 -0.74 9.32
C PHE A 114 -7.24 -1.81 8.28
N VAL A 115 -6.27 -2.67 8.04
CA VAL A 115 -6.33 -3.79 7.10
C VAL A 115 -5.68 -4.98 7.80
N PRO A 116 -6.33 -6.16 7.84
CA PRO A 116 -5.75 -7.36 8.43
C PRO A 116 -4.44 -7.75 7.74
N ALA A 117 -3.44 -8.19 8.50
CA ALA A 117 -2.16 -8.63 7.95
C ALA A 117 -2.32 -9.74 6.89
N ARG A 118 -3.32 -10.61 7.07
CA ARG A 118 -3.64 -11.71 6.13
C ARG A 118 -4.07 -11.22 4.74
N ASP A 119 -4.71 -10.06 4.65
CA ASP A 119 -5.19 -9.49 3.38
C ASP A 119 -4.07 -8.81 2.60
N LEU A 120 -2.95 -8.56 3.28
CA LEU A 120 -1.72 -8.09 2.69
C LEU A 120 -0.89 -9.26 2.16
N VAL A 121 -1.19 -10.54 2.39
CA VAL A 121 -0.35 -11.61 1.83
C VAL A 121 -0.97 -12.12 0.53
N THR A 122 -0.18 -12.15 -0.54
CA THR A 122 -0.54 -12.89 -1.74
C THR A 122 -0.08 -14.34 -1.57
N ALA A 123 -1.03 -15.27 -1.69
CA ALA A 123 -0.82 -16.71 -1.51
C ALA A 123 0.00 -17.35 -2.64
#